data_AF-A0A956CQT4-F1
#
_entry.id   AF-A0A956CQT4-F1
#
_cell.length_a   1.000
_cell.length_b   1.000
_cell.length_c   1.000
_cell.angle_alpha   90.00
_cell.angle_beta   90.00
_cell.angle_gamma   90.00
#
_symmetry.space_group_name_H-M   'P 1'
#
loop_
_entity.id
_entity.type
_entity.pdbx_description
1 polymer ?
#
loop_
_entity_poly.entity_id
_entity_poly.type
_entity_poly.pdbx_seq_one_letter_code
_entity_poly.pdbx_strand_id
1 'polypeptide(L)'
;MITGGCSNAAAEDIFGENPFDGCEGYSAEVGFNFEGSVTFESGGAFTNDLNFSLDISITLPKSCTGGSCLENYSANGDNCTSTTSMPIEGHSGTWEANGNSLTITGESDPEDYEYCVTGNKLVVSRAASDSEPEIRYEATRVN
;
A
#
# COMPACT_ATOMS: atom_id res chain seq x y z
N MET A 1 -16.19 3.67 5.57
CA MET A 1 -15.31 2.48 5.54
C MET A 1 -14.76 2.40 4.14
N ILE A 2 -13.46 2.70 3.96
CA ILE A 2 -12.78 2.64 2.66
C ILE A 2 -12.21 1.23 2.58
N THR A 3 -12.82 0.35 1.80
CA THR A 3 -12.26 -0.96 1.45
C THR A 3 -11.68 -0.85 0.05
N GLY A 4 -10.37 -0.60 -0.04
CA GLY A 4 -9.64 -0.49 -1.30
C GLY A 4 -8.51 -1.51 -1.33
N GLY A 5 -8.77 -2.70 -1.85
CA GLY A 5 -7.71 -3.65 -2.20
C GLY A 5 -7.14 -3.28 -3.57
N CYS A 6 -5.92 -2.75 -3.61
CA CYS A 6 -5.23 -2.46 -4.87
C CYS A 6 -4.33 -3.64 -5.26
N SER A 7 -4.57 -4.13 -6.48
CA SER A 7 -3.66 -4.76 -7.46
C SER A 7 -2.48 -5.61 -6.97
N ASN A 8 -2.37 -6.84 -7.52
CA ASN A 8 -1.15 -7.64 -7.52
C ASN A 8 0.02 -6.81 -8.10
N ALA A 9 0.93 -6.33 -7.25
CA ALA A 9 2.22 -5.80 -7.68
C ALA A 9 3.12 -6.98 -8.10
N ALA A 10 3.91 -6.82 -9.17
CA ALA A 10 4.88 -7.84 -9.52
C ALA A 10 5.99 -7.88 -8.45
N ALA A 11 6.58 -9.04 -8.19
CA ALA A 11 7.67 -9.18 -7.21
C ALA A 11 8.85 -8.22 -7.52
N GLU A 12 9.08 -7.94 -8.80
CA GLU A 12 10.09 -6.99 -9.29
C GLU A 12 9.81 -5.55 -8.82
N ASP A 13 8.53 -5.15 -8.76
CA ASP A 13 8.12 -3.83 -8.27
C ASP A 13 8.34 -3.67 -6.75
N ILE A 14 8.41 -4.79 -6.01
CA ILE A 14 8.51 -4.81 -4.55
C ILE A 14 9.96 -5.01 -4.10
N PHE A 15 10.70 -5.89 -4.78
CA PHE A 15 12.04 -6.33 -4.36
C PHE A 15 13.17 -5.81 -5.27
N GLY A 16 12.85 -5.13 -6.37
CA GLY A 16 13.84 -4.73 -7.38
C GLY A 16 14.28 -5.93 -8.23
N GLU A 17 15.39 -6.57 -7.87
CA GLU A 17 15.78 -7.84 -8.49
C GLU A 17 15.01 -9.00 -7.84
N ASN A 18 14.35 -9.84 -8.64
CA ASN A 18 13.62 -11.00 -8.13
C ASN A 18 14.59 -11.97 -7.44
N PRO A 19 14.57 -12.10 -6.10
CA PRO A 19 15.53 -12.95 -5.39
C PRO A 19 15.22 -14.44 -5.57
N PHE A 20 14.10 -14.76 -6.24
CA PHE A 20 13.63 -16.11 -6.52
C PHE A 20 13.72 -16.46 -8.00
N ASP A 21 14.51 -15.72 -8.79
CA ASP A 21 14.75 -16.03 -10.18
C ASP A 21 15.30 -17.47 -10.34
N GLY A 22 14.65 -18.27 -11.19
CA GLY A 22 14.92 -19.71 -11.34
C GLY A 22 14.14 -20.65 -10.42
N CYS A 23 13.29 -20.15 -9.51
CA CYS A 23 12.36 -20.97 -8.73
C CYS A 23 10.99 -21.05 -9.42
N GLU A 24 10.79 -22.07 -10.28
CA GLU A 24 9.48 -22.31 -10.88
C GLU A 24 8.41 -22.59 -9.81
N GLY A 25 7.27 -21.92 -9.90
CA GLY A 25 6.15 -22.08 -8.95
C GLY A 25 6.22 -21.17 -7.72
N TYR A 26 7.21 -20.26 -7.64
CA TYR A 26 7.19 -19.16 -6.68
C TYR A 26 6.00 -18.22 -6.93
N SER A 27 5.39 -17.70 -5.86
CA SER A 27 4.46 -16.57 -5.91
C SER A 27 4.67 -15.63 -4.73
N ALA A 28 4.53 -14.33 -4.99
CA ALA A 28 4.36 -13.30 -3.96
C ALA A 28 2.98 -12.68 -4.09
N GLU A 29 2.35 -12.45 -2.94
CA GLU A 29 1.13 -11.68 -2.81
C GLU A 29 1.41 -10.53 -1.86
N VAL A 30 0.98 -9.33 -2.25
CA VAL A 30 1.05 -8.16 -1.40
C VAL A 30 -0.37 -7.68 -1.14
N GLY A 31 -0.75 -7.74 0.12
CA GLY A 31 -2.01 -7.23 0.64
C GLY A 31 -1.78 -5.88 1.30
N PHE A 32 -2.62 -4.92 0.93
CA PHE A 32 -2.68 -3.63 1.60
C PHE A 32 -3.95 -3.56 2.43
N ASN A 33 -3.80 -3.42 3.74
CA ASN A 33 -4.90 -3.26 4.67
C ASN A 33 -4.90 -1.83 5.20
N PHE A 34 -5.97 -1.10 4.90
CA PHE A 34 -6.20 0.26 5.37
C PHE A 34 -7.45 0.26 6.24
N GLU A 35 -7.29 0.53 7.53
CA GLU A 35 -8.41 0.73 8.44
C GLU A 35 -8.25 2.04 9.18
N GLY A 36 -9.35 2.74 9.47
CA GLY A 36 -9.27 3.98 10.23
C GLY A 36 -10.19 5.08 9.74
N SER A 37 -9.87 6.31 10.15
CA SER A 37 -10.63 7.50 9.80
C SER A 37 -9.73 8.70 9.51
N VAL A 38 -10.23 9.61 8.68
CA VAL A 38 -9.64 10.93 8.46
C VAL A 38 -10.69 11.96 8.85
N THR A 39 -10.34 12.86 9.76
CA THR A 39 -11.19 13.98 10.17
C THR A 39 -10.60 15.28 9.66
N PHE A 40 -11.40 16.05 8.92
CA PHE A 40 -11.04 17.37 8.45
C PHE A 40 -11.63 18.43 9.38
N GLU A 41 -10.79 19.34 9.87
CA GLU A 41 -11.20 20.41 10.77
C GLU A 41 -11.40 21.73 10.01
N SER A 42 -12.21 22.62 10.59
CA SER A 42 -12.34 23.98 10.07
C SER A 42 -11.01 24.71 10.19
N GLY A 43 -10.44 25.17 9.07
CA GLY A 43 -9.16 25.86 9.04
C GLY A 43 -8.02 25.11 8.34
N GLY A 44 -8.31 23.96 7.71
CA GLY A 44 -7.34 23.25 6.87
C GLY A 44 -6.46 22.25 7.63
N ALA A 45 -6.73 21.99 8.90
CA ALA A 45 -6.10 20.88 9.62
C ALA A 45 -6.80 19.55 9.30
N PHE A 46 -6.06 18.46 9.32
CA PHE A 46 -6.62 17.11 9.33
C PHE A 46 -5.96 16.25 10.40
N THR A 47 -6.76 15.38 11.02
CA THR A 47 -6.25 14.30 11.86
C THR A 47 -6.61 13.00 11.19
N ASN A 48 -5.61 12.15 10.92
CA ASN A 48 -5.85 10.77 10.53
C ASN A 48 -5.59 9.84 11.72
N ASP A 49 -6.42 8.80 11.83
CA ASP A 49 -6.18 7.62 12.64
C ASP A 49 -6.24 6.43 11.69
N LEU A 50 -5.39 6.49 10.65
CA LEU A 50 -5.26 5.42 9.68
C LEU A 50 -4.25 4.42 10.21
N ASN A 51 -4.71 3.20 10.45
CA ASN A 51 -3.88 2.02 10.60
C ASN A 51 -3.65 1.44 9.21
N PHE A 52 -2.42 1.56 8.73
CA PHE A 52 -2.01 0.89 7.51
C PHE A 52 -1.16 -0.32 7.87
N SER A 53 -1.52 -1.48 7.30
CA SER A 53 -0.71 -2.68 7.36
C SER A 53 -0.38 -3.15 5.95
N LEU A 54 0.90 -3.40 5.73
CA LEU A 54 1.39 -4.07 4.54
C LEU A 54 1.61 -5.55 4.87
N ASP A 55 0.84 -6.42 4.23
CA ASP A 55 0.96 -7.87 4.37
C ASP A 55 1.66 -8.43 3.13
N ILE A 56 2.85 -8.98 3.31
CA ILE A 56 3.59 -9.64 2.24
C ILE A 56 3.54 -11.14 2.49
N SER A 57 3.00 -11.89 1.55
CA SER A 57 2.94 -13.35 1.58
C SER A 57 3.80 -13.92 0.45
N ILE A 58 4.78 -14.74 0.81
CA ILE A 58 5.72 -15.38 -0.12
C ILE A 58 5.48 -16.88 -0.05
N THR A 59 5.20 -17.52 -1.18
CA THR A 59 5.06 -18.96 -1.30
C THR A 59 6.11 -19.53 -2.24
N LEU A 60 6.90 -20.48 -1.74
CA LEU A 60 7.98 -21.15 -2.45
C LEU A 60 7.78 -22.65 -2.45
N PRO A 61 7.96 -23.36 -3.57
CA PRO A 61 8.09 -24.81 -3.55
C PRO A 61 9.30 -25.26 -2.74
N LYS A 62 9.19 -26.36 -1.99
CA LYS A 62 10.30 -26.94 -1.22
C LYS A 62 11.51 -27.28 -2.08
N SER A 63 11.32 -27.54 -3.38
CA SER A 63 12.40 -27.75 -4.34
C SER A 63 13.35 -26.55 -4.41
N CYS A 64 12.85 -25.34 -4.20
CA CYS A 64 13.65 -24.11 -4.22
C CYS A 64 14.46 -23.87 -2.94
N THR A 65 14.14 -24.60 -1.86
CA THR A 65 14.78 -24.44 -0.55
C THR A 65 15.56 -25.70 -0.12
N GLY A 66 15.90 -26.57 -1.07
CA GLY A 66 16.67 -27.80 -0.79
C GLY A 66 15.85 -28.94 -0.18
N GLY A 67 14.52 -28.91 -0.33
CA GLY A 67 13.59 -29.96 0.09
C GLY A 67 12.91 -29.71 1.44
N SER A 68 13.26 -28.64 2.15
CA SER A 68 12.71 -28.27 3.46
C SER A 68 12.44 -26.78 3.55
N CYS A 69 11.43 -26.36 4.31
CA CYS A 69 11.15 -24.95 4.49
C CYS A 69 12.24 -24.24 5.29
N LEU A 70 12.54 -22.99 4.91
CA LEU A 70 13.43 -22.10 5.64
C LEU A 70 12.82 -21.73 7.00
N GLU A 71 13.66 -21.22 7.89
CA GLU A 71 13.21 -20.65 9.15
C GLU A 71 12.23 -19.49 8.87
N ASN A 72 11.12 -19.43 9.62
CA ASN A 72 9.99 -18.50 9.43
C ASN A 72 9.07 -18.77 8.22
N TYR A 73 9.21 -19.92 7.55
CA TYR A 73 8.24 -20.41 6.57
C TYR A 73 7.45 -21.58 7.15
N SER A 74 6.13 -21.52 7.02
CA SER A 74 5.23 -22.62 7.36
C SER A 74 5.11 -23.57 6.17
N ALA A 75 5.25 -24.87 6.44
CA ALA A 75 5.08 -25.89 5.40
C ALA A 75 3.59 -26.09 5.09
N ASN A 76 3.23 -26.03 3.81
CA ASN A 76 1.90 -26.31 3.30
C ASN A 76 1.99 -27.24 2.08
N GLY A 77 1.86 -28.55 2.32
CA GLY A 77 2.09 -29.56 1.28
C GLY A 77 3.52 -29.53 0.76
N ASP A 78 3.68 -29.34 -0.55
CA ASP A 78 4.98 -29.21 -1.22
C ASP A 78 5.53 -27.77 -1.24
N ASN A 79 4.79 -26.83 -0.63
CA ASN A 79 5.16 -25.43 -0.57
C ASN A 79 5.56 -25.00 0.85
N CYS A 80 6.22 -23.86 0.90
CA CYS A 80 6.65 -23.14 2.08
C CYS A 80 6.11 -21.71 1.96
N THR A 81 5.31 -21.27 2.92
CA THR A 81 4.69 -19.94 2.91
C THR A 81 5.19 -19.13 4.11
N SER A 82 5.58 -17.87 3.88
CA SER A 82 5.87 -16.90 4.93
C SER A 82 4.97 -15.69 4.75
N THR A 83 4.52 -15.12 5.85
CA THR A 83 3.71 -13.90 5.86
C THR A 83 4.30 -12.93 6.86
N THR A 84 4.57 -11.71 6.42
CA THR A 84 5.01 -10.60 7.26
C THR A 84 4.01 -9.47 7.14
N SER A 85 3.58 -8.97 8.30
CA SER A 85 2.77 -7.75 8.42
C SER A 85 3.66 -6.63 8.94
N MET A 86 3.72 -5.52 8.20
CA MET A 86 4.43 -4.32 8.63
C MET A 86 3.39 -3.24 8.94
N PRO A 87 3.20 -2.84 10.21
CA PRO A 87 2.40 -1.69 10.52
C PRO A 87 3.14 -0.43 10.05
N ILE A 88 2.40 0.50 9.45
CA ILE A 88 2.88 1.87 9.21
C ILE A 88 2.04 2.78 10.09
N GLU A 89 2.73 3.62 10.86
CA GLU A 89 2.10 4.52 11.80
C GLU A 89 1.29 5.61 11.08
N GLY A 90 0.16 5.98 11.68
CA GLY A 90 -0.68 7.08 11.22
C GLY A 90 0.10 8.40 11.12
N HIS A 91 -0.39 9.32 10.30
CA HIS A 91 0.28 10.58 10.00
C HIS A 91 -0.68 11.75 10.26
N SER A 92 -0.18 12.78 10.93
CA SER A 92 -0.91 14.04 11.12
C SER A 92 -0.30 15.14 10.25
N GLY A 93 -1.10 16.13 9.86
CA GLY A 93 -0.63 17.20 9.00
C GLY A 93 -1.65 18.30 8.74
N THR A 94 -1.27 19.23 7.86
CA THR A 94 -2.17 20.23 7.28
C THR A 94 -2.40 19.92 5.81
N TRP A 95 -3.54 20.39 5.30
CA TRP A 95 -3.85 20.31 3.88
C TRP A 95 -4.30 21.67 3.37
N GLU A 96 -3.88 22.00 2.16
CA GLU A 96 -4.35 23.18 1.44
C GLU A 96 -4.84 22.76 0.07
N ALA A 97 -6.03 23.20 -0.31
CA ALA A 97 -6.56 23.00 -1.65
C ALA A 97 -6.59 24.31 -2.41
N ASN A 98 -6.00 24.32 -3.60
CA ASN A 98 -6.03 25.44 -4.53
C ASN A 98 -6.45 24.95 -5.92
N GLY A 99 -7.71 25.24 -6.28
CA GLY A 99 -8.29 24.76 -7.53
C GLY A 99 -8.43 23.24 -7.54
N ASN A 100 -7.61 22.57 -8.36
CA ASN A 100 -7.57 21.10 -8.49
C ASN A 100 -6.34 20.48 -7.82
N SER A 101 -5.54 21.28 -7.14
CA SER A 101 -4.33 20.86 -6.44
C SER A 101 -4.60 20.77 -4.94
N LEU A 102 -4.10 19.70 -4.32
CA LEU A 102 -4.13 19.41 -2.89
C LEU A 102 -2.69 19.25 -2.42
N THR A 103 -2.23 20.12 -1.53
CA THR A 103 -0.93 19.97 -0.88
C THR A 103 -1.15 19.39 0.52
N ILE A 104 -0.45 18.31 0.86
CA ILE A 104 -0.45 17.71 2.20
C ILE A 104 0.92 17.98 2.83
N THR A 105 0.93 18.60 4.01
CA THR A 105 2.15 18.86 4.79
C THR A 105 2.08 18.04 6.08
N GLY A 106 2.93 17.02 6.20
CA GLY A 106 3.05 16.18 7.38
C GLY A 106 4.36 16.40 8.15
N GLU A 107 4.93 15.33 8.71
CA GLU A 107 6.29 15.34 9.27
C GLU A 107 7.39 15.29 8.17
N SER A 108 7.01 14.89 6.97
CA SER A 108 7.84 14.83 5.76
C SER A 108 7.79 16.13 4.95
N ASP A 109 8.58 16.19 3.87
CA ASP A 109 8.45 17.23 2.85
C ASP A 109 7.00 17.31 2.31
N PRO A 110 6.50 18.51 1.96
CA PRO A 110 5.15 18.67 1.42
C PRO A 110 4.97 17.87 0.14
N GLU A 111 3.85 17.15 0.04
CA GLU A 111 3.50 16.39 -1.16
C GLU A 111 2.29 17.02 -1.86
N ASP A 112 2.43 17.19 -3.18
CA ASP A 112 1.38 17.71 -4.03
C ASP A 112 0.61 16.57 -4.72
N TYR A 113 -0.71 16.68 -4.65
CA TYR A 113 -1.67 15.77 -5.23
C TYR A 113 -2.60 16.54 -6.16
N GLU A 114 -3.06 15.88 -7.21
CA GLU A 114 -4.24 16.32 -7.93
C GLU A 114 -5.48 15.67 -7.31
N TYR A 115 -6.59 16.39 -7.25
CA TYR A 115 -7.85 15.80 -6.82
C TYR A 115 -9.02 16.19 -7.71
N CYS A 116 -9.99 15.28 -7.78
CA CYS A 116 -11.24 15.48 -8.47
C CYS A 116 -12.40 14.94 -7.63
N VAL A 117 -13.44 15.77 -7.44
CA VAL A 117 -14.70 15.34 -6.83
C VAL A 117 -15.76 15.25 -7.91
N THR A 118 -16.28 14.03 -8.14
CA THR A 118 -17.37 13.78 -9.09
C THR A 118 -18.52 13.09 -8.37
N GLY A 119 -19.60 13.83 -8.11
CA GLY A 119 -20.75 13.31 -7.37
C GLY A 119 -20.38 12.93 -5.94
N ASN A 120 -20.46 11.64 -5.60
CA ASN A 120 -20.10 11.09 -4.29
C ASN A 120 -18.69 10.47 -4.25
N LYS A 121 -17.91 10.61 -5.33
CA LYS A 121 -16.58 10.04 -5.46
C LYS A 121 -15.51 11.14 -5.36
N LEU A 122 -14.54 10.93 -4.48
CA LEU A 122 -13.28 11.66 -4.42
C LEU A 122 -12.21 10.79 -5.08
N VAL A 123 -11.48 11.35 -6.02
CA VAL A 123 -10.26 10.76 -6.58
C VAL A 123 -9.10 11.68 -6.20
N VAL A 124 -8.05 11.12 -5.63
CA VAL A 124 -6.78 11.81 -5.32
C VAL A 124 -5.67 11.06 -6.04
N SER A 125 -4.82 11.75 -6.77
CA SER A 125 -3.72 11.14 -7.52
C SER A 125 -2.42 11.90 -7.29
N ARG A 126 -1.33 11.16 -7.10
CA ARG A 126 0.04 11.66 -7.13
C ARG A 126 0.66 11.22 -8.45
N ALA A 127 1.16 12.17 -9.23
CA ALA A 127 1.85 11.86 -10.47
C ALA A 127 3.06 10.95 -10.20
N ALA A 128 3.36 10.06 -11.14
CA ALA A 128 4.58 9.27 -11.10
C ALA A 128 5.81 10.19 -11.09
N SER A 129 6.85 9.79 -10.38
CA SER A 129 8.19 10.39 -10.44
C SER A 129 9.17 9.41 -11.09
N ASP A 130 10.41 9.84 -11.33
CA ASP A 130 11.44 8.97 -11.90
C ASP A 130 11.74 7.72 -11.03
N SER A 131 11.38 7.77 -9.73
CA SER A 131 11.64 6.71 -8.75
C SER A 131 10.38 6.13 -8.11
N GLU A 132 9.19 6.65 -8.42
CA GLU A 132 7.96 6.24 -7.74
C GLU A 132 6.79 6.14 -8.72
N PRO A 133 5.96 5.08 -8.62
CA PRO A 133 4.79 4.93 -9.48
C PRO A 133 3.74 5.99 -9.20
N GLU A 134 2.82 6.18 -10.16
CA GLU A 134 1.60 6.95 -9.92
C GLU A 134 0.77 6.26 -8.82
N ILE A 135 0.32 7.03 -7.84
CA ILE A 135 -0.56 6.53 -6.78
C ILE A 135 -1.92 7.19 -6.93
N ARG A 136 -2.98 6.39 -6.98
CA ARG A 136 -4.36 6.87 -7.10
C ARG A 136 -5.26 6.27 -6.03
N TYR A 137 -5.86 7.14 -5.24
CA TYR A 137 -6.84 6.80 -4.21
C TYR A 137 -8.24 7.17 -4.68
N GLU A 138 -9.20 6.29 -4.43
CA GLU A 138 -10.61 6.55 -4.69
C GLU A 138 -11.43 6.33 -3.42
N ALA A 139 -12.11 7.37 -2.96
CA ALA A 139 -13.02 7.29 -1.82
C ALA A 139 -14.45 7.57 -2.29
N THR A 140 -15.38 6.73 -1.84
CA THR A 140 -16.82 6.96 -2.06
C THR A 140 -17.46 7.39 -0.75
N ARG A 141 -18.20 8.49 -0.77
CA ARG A 141 -18.99 8.94 0.38
C ARG A 141 -20.06 7.89 0.68
N VAL A 142 -20.03 7.35 1.91
CA VAL A 142 -21.06 6.46 2.44
C VAL A 142 -22.05 7.34 3.22
N ASN A 143 -23.34 7.24 2.88
CA ASN A 143 -24.43 7.98 3.53
C ASN A 143 -24.73 7.45 4.93
#